data_AF-A0A5C5WI27-F1
#
_entry.id   AF-A0A5C5WI27-F1
#
_cell.length_a   1.000
_cell.length_b   1.000
_cell.length_c   1.000
_cell.angle_alpha   90.00
_cell.angle_beta   90.00
_cell.angle_gamma   90.00
#
_symmetry.space_group_name_H-M   'P 1'
#
loop_
_entity.id
_entity.type
_entity.pdbx_description
1 polymer ?
#
loop_
_entity_poly.entity_id
_entity_poly.type
_entity_poly.pdbx_seq_one_letter_code
_entity_poly.pdbx_strand_id
1 'polypeptide(L)'
;MNDRRETIRMLAALTVSASIGGSTAAKIAKSDDLTADGSAADAFEVVSVEPSNFVLHGLELQSLIDAERSWTKLRGPRYFSQSVSRPKHVSSHPNEFQLWYEISDPKPPSKKTLRFRDPHNSNEAITVQVGDPAFFLSPSQKLTSGLPTKIPANLNLMKAYRVTNTTPAKKQTEVEIETSWGPTTRKLDHPIFVCIACEEWHHEQHMPIKDDTRYQLVYASKEVEISDQTSVIDQFGLNKLTVSSAGWVSFEAALTE
;
A
#
# COMPACT_ATOMS: atom_id res chain seq x y z
N MET A 1 -55.59 52.97 18.15
CA MET A 1 -55.88 51.83 19.05
C MET A 1 -55.30 50.60 18.36
N ASN A 2 -54.00 50.29 18.47
CA ASN A 2 -53.30 49.71 19.62
C ASN A 2 -54.03 48.51 20.24
N ASP A 3 -53.64 47.31 19.80
CA ASP A 3 -53.59 46.04 20.55
C ASP A 3 -53.03 44.98 19.59
N ARG A 4 -52.18 44.01 19.95
CA ARG A 4 -51.40 43.74 21.15
C ARG A 4 -50.40 42.65 20.71
N ARG A 5 -49.09 42.87 20.90
CA ARG A 5 -48.05 41.85 20.80
C ARG A 5 -47.76 41.36 22.21
N GLU A 6 -48.00 40.08 22.49
CA GLU A 6 -47.42 39.30 23.60
C GLU A 6 -47.16 37.89 23.03
N THR A 7 -45.93 37.45 22.79
CA THR A 7 -44.89 36.97 23.73
C THR A 7 -45.34 35.77 24.56
N ILE A 8 -44.93 34.56 24.14
CA ILE A 8 -44.54 33.50 25.08
C ILE A 8 -43.20 32.91 24.62
N ARG A 9 -42.18 33.10 25.46
CA ARG A 9 -40.93 32.35 25.49
C ARG A 9 -41.22 31.00 26.13
N MET A 10 -40.61 29.93 25.61
CA MET A 10 -40.15 28.87 26.51
C MET A 10 -38.87 28.24 25.95
N LEU A 11 -37.85 28.31 26.80
CA LEU A 11 -36.49 27.84 26.65
C LEU A 11 -36.36 26.44 27.27
N ALA A 12 -35.32 25.74 26.82
CA ALA A 12 -34.61 24.63 27.47
C ALA A 12 -35.18 23.21 27.33
N ALA A 13 -34.41 22.35 26.66
CA ALA A 13 -33.61 21.36 27.37
C ALA A 13 -32.48 20.82 26.47
N LEU A 14 -31.27 21.16 26.87
CA LEU A 14 -30.02 20.53 26.47
C LEU A 14 -30.09 19.04 26.87
N THR A 15 -29.85 18.10 25.95
CA THR A 15 -29.46 16.74 26.32
C THR A 15 -28.16 16.41 25.63
N VAL A 16 -27.07 16.63 26.36
CA VAL A 16 -25.76 16.02 26.09
C VAL A 16 -25.90 14.56 26.48
N SER A 17 -25.73 13.64 25.52
CA SER A 17 -25.43 12.25 25.83
C SER A 17 -24.01 11.97 25.34
N ALA A 18 -23.10 11.90 26.30
CA ALA A 18 -21.77 11.31 26.12
C ALA A 18 -21.82 9.88 26.65
N SER A 19 -21.52 8.90 25.80
CA SER A 19 -20.87 7.63 26.19
C SER A 19 -20.23 7.04 24.93
N ILE A 20 -18.90 7.16 24.79
CA ILE A 20 -17.91 6.10 25.04
C ILE A 20 -18.04 4.95 24.02
N GLY A 21 -16.99 4.78 23.20
CA GLY A 21 -16.81 3.61 22.34
C GLY A 21 -16.75 3.93 20.85
N GLY A 22 -15.88 4.86 20.44
CA GLY A 22 -15.58 5.07 19.03
C GLY A 22 -14.72 3.93 18.47
N SER A 23 -15.34 2.79 18.18
CA SER A 23 -14.82 1.86 17.18
C SER A 23 -14.77 2.64 15.86
N THR A 24 -13.58 2.99 15.40
CA THR A 24 -13.33 3.38 14.01
C THR A 24 -13.60 2.18 13.13
N ALA A 25 -14.88 1.92 12.85
CA ALA A 25 -15.28 1.13 11.71
C ALA A 25 -14.74 1.89 10.49
N ALA A 26 -13.67 1.36 9.91
CA ALA A 26 -13.15 1.83 8.63
C ALA A 26 -14.34 2.02 7.69
N LYS A 27 -14.57 3.25 7.24
CA LYS A 27 -15.50 3.50 6.15
C LYS A 27 -14.91 2.75 4.96
N ILE A 28 -15.48 1.59 4.65
CA ILE A 28 -15.19 0.90 3.40
C ILE A 28 -15.73 1.83 2.33
N ALA A 29 -14.83 2.59 1.70
CA ALA A 29 -15.18 3.28 0.48
C ALA A 29 -15.60 2.19 -0.50
N LYS A 30 -16.83 2.29 -1.03
CA LYS A 30 -17.14 1.65 -2.29
C LYS A 30 -16.28 2.35 -3.33
N SER A 31 -15.09 1.80 -3.60
CA SER A 31 -14.28 2.25 -4.74
C SER A 31 -14.96 1.69 -5.99
N ASP A 32 -15.98 2.41 -6.45
CA ASP A 32 -16.56 2.23 -7.80
C ASP A 32 -15.58 2.73 -8.89
N ASP A 33 -14.38 3.18 -8.52
CA ASP A 33 -13.31 3.67 -9.40
C ASP A 33 -12.16 2.66 -9.59
N LEU A 34 -12.49 1.42 -9.97
CA LEU A 34 -11.69 0.69 -10.96
C LEU A 34 -12.57 0.56 -12.19
N THR A 35 -12.08 1.09 -13.31
CA THR A 35 -12.89 1.54 -14.45
C THR A 35 -13.88 0.48 -14.94
N ALA A 36 -15.13 0.92 -15.17
CA ALA A 36 -16.25 0.11 -15.68
C ALA A 36 -15.99 -0.59 -17.05
N ASP A 37 -14.80 -0.45 -17.63
CA ASP A 37 -14.39 -0.98 -18.93
C ASP A 37 -13.53 -2.25 -18.86
N GLY A 38 -13.13 -2.70 -17.66
CA GLY A 38 -12.26 -3.87 -17.50
C GLY A 38 -10.79 -3.60 -17.82
N SER A 39 -10.33 -2.35 -17.81
CA SER A 39 -8.90 -2.03 -17.85
C SER A 39 -8.20 -2.60 -16.61
N ALA A 40 -7.01 -3.15 -16.82
CA ALA A 40 -6.35 -3.95 -15.81
C ALA A 40 -5.73 -3.05 -14.71
N ALA A 41 -5.65 -3.52 -13.46
CA ALA A 41 -5.17 -2.70 -12.32
C ALA A 41 -3.69 -2.26 -12.44
N ASP A 42 -3.29 -1.08 -11.96
CA ASP A 42 -1.88 -0.64 -12.02
C ASP A 42 -0.91 -1.69 -11.46
N ALA A 43 0.22 -1.88 -12.15
CA ALA A 43 1.21 -2.91 -11.84
C ALA A 43 2.54 -2.29 -11.46
N PHE A 44 3.25 -2.94 -10.55
CA PHE A 44 4.58 -2.55 -10.10
C PHE A 44 5.51 -3.75 -10.17
N GLU A 45 6.69 -3.55 -10.72
CA GLU A 45 7.75 -4.53 -10.58
C GLU A 45 8.47 -4.31 -9.26
N VAL A 46 8.75 -5.39 -8.54
CA VAL A 46 9.47 -5.35 -7.27
C VAL A 46 10.79 -6.10 -7.44
N VAL A 47 11.88 -5.37 -7.27
CA VAL A 47 13.25 -5.88 -7.43
C VAL A 47 13.96 -5.96 -6.09
N SER A 48 14.78 -7.00 -5.91
CA SER A 48 15.69 -7.10 -4.78
C SER A 48 16.83 -6.11 -4.95
N VAL A 49 17.19 -5.44 -3.85
CA VAL A 49 18.24 -4.43 -3.83
C VAL A 49 19.17 -4.61 -2.64
N GLU A 50 20.44 -4.26 -2.86
CA GLU A 50 21.43 -4.08 -1.82
C GLU A 50 21.77 -2.59 -1.72
N PRO A 51 21.52 -1.93 -0.57
CA PRO A 51 21.88 -0.54 -0.40
C PRO A 51 23.36 -0.40 -0.06
N SER A 52 23.99 0.68 -0.52
CA SER A 52 25.38 0.99 -0.15
C SER A 52 25.57 1.18 1.36
N ASN A 53 24.51 1.61 2.06
CA ASN A 53 24.46 1.70 3.51
C ASN A 53 23.08 1.22 3.97
N PHE A 54 23.04 0.37 4.98
CA PHE A 54 21.78 -0.02 5.60
C PHE A 54 21.23 1.11 6.45
N VAL A 55 19.96 1.43 6.24
CA VAL A 55 19.13 2.16 7.19
C VAL A 55 18.75 1.21 8.31
N LEU A 56 19.05 1.60 9.53
CA LEU A 56 18.58 0.97 10.76
C LEU A 56 17.81 2.02 11.54
N HIS A 57 16.49 1.90 11.58
CA HIS A 57 15.62 2.93 12.14
C HIS A 57 14.45 2.34 12.92
N GLY A 58 13.79 3.16 13.72
CA GLY A 58 12.59 2.76 14.43
C GLY A 58 11.50 3.83 14.29
N LEU A 59 10.28 3.36 14.01
CA LEU A 59 9.10 4.21 13.82
C LEU A 59 7.94 3.62 14.61
N GLU A 60 6.97 4.45 14.97
CA GLU A 60 5.68 3.92 15.42
C GLU A 60 4.73 3.87 14.23
N LEU A 61 4.14 2.69 14.00
CA LEU A 61 3.29 2.44 12.85
C LEU A 61 1.93 1.88 13.30
N GLN A 62 0.88 2.24 12.57
CA GLN A 62 -0.44 1.62 12.68
C GLN A 62 -1.09 1.54 11.30
N SER A 63 -1.36 0.33 10.82
CA SER A 63 -2.15 0.13 9.60
C SER A 63 -3.64 0.01 9.89
N LEU A 64 -4.45 0.04 8.82
CA LEU A 64 -5.90 -0.15 8.87
C LEU A 64 -6.35 -1.51 9.46
N ILE A 65 -5.43 -2.48 9.61
CA ILE A 65 -5.73 -3.82 10.15
C ILE A 65 -5.01 -4.13 11.46
N ASP A 66 -4.28 -3.16 12.02
CA ASP A 66 -3.66 -3.27 13.33
C ASP A 66 -4.65 -2.84 14.42
N ALA A 67 -4.61 -3.49 15.59
CA ALA A 67 -5.41 -3.06 16.74
C ALA A 67 -4.86 -1.78 17.39
N GLU A 68 -3.54 -1.65 17.41
CA GLU A 68 -2.83 -0.59 18.12
C GLU A 68 -1.61 -0.11 17.34
N ARG A 69 -1.21 1.13 17.61
CA ARG A 69 0.11 1.67 17.25
C ARG A 69 1.21 0.85 17.89
N SER A 70 2.29 0.61 17.16
CA SER A 70 3.42 -0.15 17.67
C SER A 70 4.77 0.37 17.19
N TRP A 71 5.73 0.42 18.11
CA TRP A 71 7.13 0.66 17.78
C TRP A 71 7.66 -0.50 16.92
N THR A 72 8.14 -0.17 15.73
CA THR A 72 8.57 -1.09 14.70
C THR A 72 10.02 -0.79 14.31
N LYS A 73 10.87 -1.81 14.35
CA LYS A 73 12.28 -1.71 13.93
C LYS A 73 12.42 -2.05 12.45
N LEU A 74 13.10 -1.19 11.72
CA LEU A 74 13.29 -1.26 10.28
C LEU A 74 14.76 -1.50 9.93
N ARG A 75 14.99 -2.36 8.93
CA ARG A 75 16.29 -2.58 8.31
C ARG A 75 16.16 -2.61 6.79
N GLY A 76 16.98 -1.86 6.06
CA GLY A 76 16.96 -1.95 4.60
C GLY A 76 17.56 -0.75 3.89
N PRO A 77 17.08 -0.42 2.67
CA PRO A 77 16.03 -1.14 1.92
C PRO A 77 16.45 -2.56 1.50
N ARG A 78 15.47 -3.43 1.24
CA ARG A 78 15.64 -4.82 0.73
C ARG A 78 15.04 -5.01 -0.65
N TYR A 79 13.98 -4.25 -0.92
CA TYR A 79 13.34 -4.21 -2.23
C TYR A 79 13.08 -2.77 -2.64
N PHE A 80 12.99 -2.60 -3.94
CA PHE A 80 12.57 -1.38 -4.60
C PHE A 80 11.43 -1.73 -5.54
N SER A 81 10.32 -0.99 -5.48
CA SER A 81 9.23 -1.14 -6.43
C SER A 81 9.08 0.11 -7.28
N GLN A 82 8.73 -0.10 -8.54
CA GLN A 82 8.45 0.96 -9.49
C GLN A 82 7.25 0.57 -10.36
N SER A 83 6.45 1.56 -10.71
CA SER A 83 5.35 1.38 -11.65
C SER A 83 5.85 0.81 -13.00
N VAL A 84 5.10 -0.14 -13.55
CA VAL A 84 5.32 -0.72 -14.87
C VAL A 84 4.04 -0.66 -15.70
N SER A 85 4.20 -0.57 -17.02
CA SER A 85 3.05 -0.61 -17.94
C SER A 85 2.68 -2.05 -18.28
N ARG A 86 1.48 -2.24 -18.80
CA ARG A 86 1.04 -3.51 -19.39
C ARG A 86 0.54 -3.28 -20.81
N PRO A 87 0.41 -4.33 -21.64
CA PRO A 87 -0.24 -4.20 -22.93
C PRO A 87 -1.60 -3.51 -22.79
N LYS A 88 -1.79 -2.41 -23.54
CA LYS A 88 -3.03 -1.60 -23.56
C LYS A 88 -3.37 -0.90 -22.24
N HIS A 89 -2.46 -0.87 -21.27
CA HIS A 89 -2.65 -0.16 -20.00
C HIS A 89 -1.39 0.60 -19.60
N VAL A 90 -1.45 1.92 -19.69
CA VAL A 90 -0.41 2.80 -19.15
C VAL A 90 -0.76 3.06 -17.70
N SER A 91 0.20 2.89 -16.79
CA SER A 91 -0.08 3.14 -15.37
C SER A 91 -0.52 4.58 -15.13
N SER A 92 -1.49 4.74 -14.24
CA SER A 92 -1.94 6.04 -13.72
C SER A 92 -0.92 6.68 -12.77
N HIS A 93 0.08 5.92 -12.34
CA HIS A 93 1.12 6.31 -11.38
C HIS A 93 2.55 6.05 -11.90
N PRO A 94 2.95 6.57 -13.08
CA PRO A 94 4.22 6.22 -13.74
C PRO A 94 5.48 6.66 -12.96
N ASN A 95 5.32 7.49 -11.92
CA ASN A 95 6.38 7.98 -11.06
C ASN A 95 6.19 7.57 -9.59
N GLU A 96 5.41 6.52 -9.35
CA GLU A 96 5.29 5.91 -8.03
C GLU A 96 6.43 4.90 -7.85
N PHE A 97 7.27 5.22 -6.88
CA PHE A 97 8.44 4.44 -6.48
C PHE A 97 8.37 4.19 -4.97
N GLN A 98 8.67 2.98 -4.51
CA GLN A 98 8.67 2.68 -3.08
C GLN A 98 9.90 1.88 -2.66
N LEU A 99 10.44 2.21 -1.49
CA LEU A 99 11.49 1.44 -0.83
C LEU A 99 10.91 0.56 0.27
N TRP A 100 11.35 -0.68 0.31
CA TRP A 100 10.84 -1.70 1.21
C TRP A 100 11.87 -1.99 2.30
N TYR A 101 11.51 -1.69 3.53
CA TYR A 101 12.32 -1.91 4.72
C TYR A 101 11.82 -3.13 5.48
N GLU A 102 12.71 -4.05 5.80
CA GLU A 102 12.43 -5.26 6.57
C GLU A 102 12.01 -4.90 7.99
N ILE A 103 10.90 -5.48 8.44
CA ILE A 103 10.42 -5.37 9.82
C ILE A 103 11.02 -6.51 10.64
N SER A 104 11.80 -6.16 11.67
CA SER A 104 12.58 -7.15 12.45
C SER A 104 11.84 -7.70 13.68
N ASP A 105 10.79 -7.02 14.14
CA ASP A 105 10.03 -7.38 15.35
C ASP A 105 8.52 -7.24 15.06
N PRO A 106 7.98 -8.15 14.23
CA PRO A 106 6.64 -7.97 13.69
C PRO A 106 5.57 -8.26 14.75
N LYS A 107 4.62 -7.33 14.88
CA LYS A 107 3.39 -7.59 15.63
C LYS A 107 2.29 -8.09 14.68
N PRO A 108 1.63 -9.23 14.98
CA PRO A 108 0.55 -9.74 14.16
C PRO A 108 -0.61 -8.74 14.04
N PRO A 109 -1.31 -8.68 12.89
CA PRO A 109 -2.48 -7.82 12.74
C PRO A 109 -3.68 -8.33 13.56
N SER A 110 -4.63 -7.44 13.84
CA SER A 110 -5.88 -7.79 14.53
C SER A 110 -6.92 -8.40 13.58
N LYS A 111 -6.96 -7.92 12.33
CA LYS A 111 -7.78 -8.50 11.26
C LYS A 111 -6.95 -9.47 10.42
N LYS A 112 -7.34 -10.75 10.45
CA LYS A 112 -6.61 -11.84 9.80
C LYS A 112 -7.15 -12.26 8.44
N THR A 113 -8.31 -11.75 8.03
CA THR A 113 -8.93 -12.14 6.76
C THR A 113 -9.36 -10.89 6.00
N LEU A 114 -8.93 -10.79 4.75
CA LEU A 114 -9.31 -9.72 3.82
C LEU A 114 -9.81 -10.31 2.52
N ARG A 115 -10.76 -9.65 1.88
CA ARG A 115 -11.31 -10.06 0.59
C ARG A 115 -11.07 -8.94 -0.42
N PHE A 116 -10.50 -9.29 -1.56
CA PHE A 116 -10.17 -8.38 -2.63
C PHE A 116 -10.86 -8.81 -3.91
N ARG A 117 -11.13 -7.87 -4.81
CA ARG A 117 -11.40 -8.20 -6.21
C ARG A 117 -10.10 -8.74 -6.82
N ASP A 118 -10.19 -9.82 -7.60
CA ASP A 118 -9.02 -10.36 -8.27
C ASP A 118 -8.50 -9.34 -9.32
N PRO A 119 -7.24 -8.87 -9.21
CA PRO A 119 -6.69 -7.88 -10.15
C PRO A 119 -6.53 -8.42 -11.58
N HIS A 120 -6.64 -9.74 -11.78
CA HIS A 120 -6.56 -10.40 -13.08
C HIS A 120 -7.92 -10.79 -13.66
N ASN A 121 -8.94 -10.90 -12.81
CA ASN A 121 -10.30 -11.27 -13.20
C ASN A 121 -11.29 -10.46 -12.35
N SER A 122 -11.69 -9.29 -12.86
CA SER A 122 -12.50 -8.32 -12.13
C SER A 122 -13.87 -8.84 -11.66
N ASN A 123 -14.31 -10.01 -12.13
CA ASN A 123 -15.55 -10.69 -11.75
C ASN A 123 -15.38 -11.70 -10.60
N GLU A 124 -14.15 -12.02 -10.22
CA GLU A 124 -13.84 -12.93 -9.13
C GLU A 124 -13.26 -12.18 -7.92
N ALA A 125 -13.42 -12.76 -6.75
CA ALA A 125 -12.87 -12.23 -5.51
C ALA A 125 -11.87 -13.24 -4.92
N ILE A 126 -10.77 -12.73 -4.40
CA ILE A 126 -9.76 -13.48 -3.66
C ILE A 126 -9.83 -13.10 -2.17
N THR A 127 -10.01 -14.09 -1.31
CA THR A 127 -9.85 -13.96 0.14
C THR A 127 -8.42 -14.35 0.51
N VAL A 128 -7.76 -13.52 1.30
CA VAL A 128 -6.41 -13.75 1.81
C VAL A 128 -6.45 -13.87 3.33
N GLN A 129 -5.70 -14.83 3.87
CA GLN A 129 -5.40 -14.93 5.29
C GLN A 129 -4.08 -14.22 5.56
N VAL A 130 -4.14 -13.19 6.40
CA VAL A 130 -3.05 -12.25 6.68
C VAL A 130 -2.31 -12.68 7.93
N GLY A 131 -1.00 -12.90 7.79
CA GLY A 131 -0.07 -13.18 8.88
C GLY A 131 0.71 -11.92 9.27
N ASP A 132 1.94 -12.14 9.75
CA ASP A 132 2.77 -11.07 10.30
C ASP A 132 3.22 -10.04 9.24
N PRO A 133 3.36 -8.76 9.60
CA PRO A 133 3.98 -7.76 8.75
C PRO A 133 5.45 -8.12 8.49
N ALA A 134 5.90 -8.01 7.25
CA ALA A 134 7.26 -8.31 6.85
C ALA A 134 8.03 -7.07 6.40
N PHE A 135 7.34 -6.11 5.78
CA PHE A 135 7.98 -4.90 5.26
C PHE A 135 7.18 -3.64 5.55
N PHE A 136 7.90 -2.53 5.66
CA PHE A 136 7.39 -1.17 5.59
C PHE A 136 7.78 -0.57 4.23
N LEU A 137 6.82 0.05 3.54
CA LEU A 137 6.99 0.64 2.23
C LEU A 137 6.93 2.15 2.37
N SER A 138 8.04 2.81 2.03
CA SER A 138 8.12 4.28 1.99
C SER A 138 8.06 4.76 0.54
N PRO A 139 7.16 5.70 0.19
CA PRO A 139 7.24 6.45 -1.06
C PRO A 139 8.61 7.09 -1.23
N SER A 140 9.10 7.10 -2.47
CA SER A 140 10.44 7.56 -2.83
C SER A 140 10.45 8.30 -4.16
N GLN A 141 11.57 8.95 -4.47
CA GLN A 141 11.85 9.57 -5.76
C GLN A 141 13.06 8.91 -6.39
N LYS A 142 12.94 8.46 -7.64
CA LYS A 142 14.09 8.02 -8.43
C LYS A 142 14.89 9.23 -8.88
N LEU A 143 16.20 9.20 -8.65
CA LEU A 143 17.13 10.22 -9.10
C LEU A 143 17.60 9.88 -10.51
N THR A 144 17.18 10.70 -11.47
CA THR A 144 17.67 10.67 -12.85
C THR A 144 18.50 11.92 -13.11
N SER A 145 19.14 12.02 -14.28
CA SER A 145 19.78 13.26 -14.70
C SER A 145 18.73 14.36 -14.86
N GLY A 146 18.67 15.31 -13.92
CA GLY A 146 17.69 16.41 -13.92
C GLY A 146 17.10 16.70 -12.55
N LEU A 147 15.97 17.41 -12.53
CA LEU A 147 15.20 17.62 -11.30
C LEU A 147 14.56 16.28 -10.88
N PRO A 148 14.67 15.87 -9.60
CA PRO A 148 14.00 14.67 -9.11
C PRO A 148 12.50 14.74 -9.36
N THR A 149 11.91 13.61 -9.74
CA THR A 149 10.46 13.55 -9.90
C THR A 149 9.78 13.77 -8.55
N LYS A 150 8.80 14.68 -8.51
CA LYS A 150 8.03 14.95 -7.30
C LYS A 150 7.28 13.68 -6.86
N ILE A 151 7.35 13.35 -5.57
CA ILE A 151 6.50 12.30 -4.99
C ILE A 151 5.03 12.71 -5.15
N PRO A 152 4.17 11.89 -5.77
CA PRO A 152 2.75 12.16 -5.83
C PRO A 152 2.18 12.39 -4.43
N ALA A 153 1.36 13.44 -4.28
CA ALA A 153 0.91 13.89 -2.96
C ALA A 153 0.09 12.81 -2.23
N ASN A 154 -0.63 11.97 -2.96
CA ASN A 154 -1.54 10.94 -2.48
C ASN A 154 -0.89 9.58 -2.18
N LEU A 155 0.44 9.43 -2.27
CA LEU A 155 1.08 8.15 -1.93
C LEU A 155 1.05 7.90 -0.42
N ASN A 156 0.55 6.73 -0.03
CA ASN A 156 0.58 6.23 1.34
C ASN A 156 1.93 5.62 1.70
N LEU A 157 2.23 5.66 2.99
CA LEU A 157 3.10 4.68 3.64
C LEU A 157 2.32 3.37 3.77
N MET A 158 2.97 2.22 3.58
CA MET A 158 2.27 0.92 3.68
C MET A 158 3.05 -0.09 4.51
N LYS A 159 2.33 -1.03 5.12
CA LYS A 159 2.89 -2.28 5.66
C LYS A 159 2.54 -3.44 4.72
N ALA A 160 3.51 -4.24 4.35
CA ALA A 160 3.29 -5.50 3.64
C ALA A 160 3.19 -6.66 4.63
N TYR A 161 2.04 -7.31 4.65
CA TYR A 161 1.75 -8.47 5.49
C TYR A 161 1.87 -9.76 4.71
N ARG A 162 2.46 -10.79 5.33
CA ARG A 162 2.55 -12.11 4.71
C ARG A 162 1.17 -12.68 4.46
N VAL A 163 0.94 -13.20 3.27
CA VAL A 163 -0.24 -14.01 2.98
C VAL A 163 0.08 -15.45 3.38
N THR A 164 -0.74 -16.02 4.26
CA THR A 164 -0.58 -17.38 4.79
C THR A 164 -1.48 -18.39 4.09
N ASN A 165 -2.58 -17.92 3.50
CA ASN A 165 -3.52 -18.74 2.72
C ASN A 165 -4.38 -17.86 1.79
N THR A 166 -4.94 -18.45 0.73
CA THR A 166 -5.76 -17.76 -0.29
C THR A 166 -6.89 -18.63 -0.82
N THR A 167 -8.06 -18.04 -1.09
CA THR A 167 -9.20 -18.70 -1.75
C THR A 167 -9.89 -17.76 -2.76
N PRO A 168 -10.38 -18.23 -3.93
CA PRO A 168 -10.49 -19.63 -4.37
C PRO A 168 -9.15 -20.28 -4.71
N ALA A 169 -9.17 -21.60 -4.95
CA ALA A 169 -7.99 -22.38 -5.31
C ALA A 169 -7.41 -21.94 -6.68
N LYS A 170 -6.09 -21.92 -6.72
CA LYS A 170 -5.20 -21.32 -7.74
C LYS A 170 -5.55 -21.63 -9.20
N LYS A 171 -5.56 -20.60 -10.03
CA LYS A 171 -5.18 -20.72 -11.44
C LYS A 171 -3.90 -19.92 -11.63
N GLN A 172 -2.90 -20.53 -12.26
CA GLN A 172 -1.72 -19.79 -12.67
C GLN A 172 -2.12 -18.80 -13.76
N THR A 173 -1.81 -17.53 -13.55
CA THR A 173 -2.10 -16.46 -14.50
C THR A 173 -0.79 -15.99 -15.14
N GLU A 174 -0.78 -15.88 -16.47
CA GLU A 174 0.31 -15.23 -17.19
C GLU A 174 -0.02 -13.75 -17.37
N VAL A 175 0.91 -12.89 -17.00
CA VAL A 175 0.77 -11.44 -17.13
C VAL A 175 1.96 -10.88 -17.88
N GLU A 176 1.69 -10.10 -18.91
CA GLU A 176 2.68 -9.32 -19.64
C GLU A 176 2.87 -7.96 -18.97
N ILE A 177 4.12 -7.59 -18.70
CA ILE A 177 4.52 -6.31 -18.12
C ILE A 177 5.70 -5.72 -18.91
N GLU A 178 5.72 -4.39 -19.03
CA GLU A 178 6.80 -3.62 -19.65
C GLU A 178 7.70 -3.04 -18.56
N THR A 179 8.85 -3.67 -18.35
CA THR A 179 9.81 -3.31 -17.29
C THR A 179 10.86 -2.32 -17.78
N SER A 180 11.67 -1.80 -16.84
CA SER A 180 12.87 -1.03 -17.21
C SER A 180 13.91 -1.84 -17.99
N TRP A 181 13.83 -3.18 -17.97
CA TRP A 181 14.76 -4.09 -18.62
C TRP A 181 14.15 -4.79 -19.84
N GLY A 182 12.96 -4.34 -20.28
CA GLY A 182 12.25 -4.84 -21.46
C GLY A 182 10.94 -5.57 -21.13
N PRO A 183 10.18 -5.93 -22.17
CA PRO A 183 8.93 -6.69 -22.02
C PRO A 183 9.20 -8.07 -21.43
N THR A 184 8.33 -8.52 -20.54
CA THR A 184 8.40 -9.86 -19.95
C THR A 184 7.02 -10.42 -19.65
N THR A 185 6.90 -11.75 -19.72
CA THR A 185 5.71 -12.49 -19.30
C THR A 185 6.00 -13.20 -17.99
N ARG A 186 5.23 -12.89 -16.95
CA ARG A 186 5.37 -13.46 -15.61
C ARG A 186 4.24 -14.43 -15.34
N LYS A 187 4.61 -15.60 -14.81
CA LYS A 187 3.67 -16.59 -14.27
C LYS A 187 3.44 -16.30 -12.80
N LEU A 188 2.19 -16.00 -12.45
CA LEU A 188 1.75 -15.66 -11.11
C LEU A 188 0.85 -16.77 -10.59
N ASP A 189 0.98 -17.11 -9.32
CA ASP A 189 0.20 -18.19 -8.69
C ASP A 189 -0.77 -17.64 -7.63
N HIS A 190 -0.24 -17.26 -6.47
CA HIS A 190 -1.01 -16.68 -5.38
C HIS A 190 -0.25 -15.47 -4.81
N PRO A 191 -0.95 -14.49 -4.22
CA PRO A 191 -0.28 -13.41 -3.53
C PRO A 191 0.49 -13.95 -2.33
N ILE A 192 1.70 -13.43 -2.15
CA ILE A 192 2.61 -13.70 -1.04
C ILE A 192 2.60 -12.57 0.00
N PHE A 193 2.20 -11.36 -0.41
CA PHE A 193 1.96 -10.24 0.50
C PHE A 193 0.70 -9.46 0.12
N VAL A 194 0.14 -8.79 1.13
CA VAL A 194 -0.82 -7.70 0.97
C VAL A 194 -0.24 -6.43 1.56
N CYS A 195 -0.16 -5.38 0.76
CA CYS A 195 0.29 -4.05 1.20
C CYS A 195 -0.93 -3.22 1.62
N ILE A 196 -0.89 -2.67 2.83
CA ILE A 196 -2.00 -1.94 3.44
C ILE A 196 -1.47 -0.60 3.95
N ALA A 197 -2.19 0.48 3.67
CA ALA A 197 -1.83 1.81 4.14
C ALA A 197 -1.66 1.85 5.66
N CYS A 198 -0.69 2.64 6.11
CA CYS A 198 -0.42 2.86 7.53
C CYS A 198 -0.12 4.32 7.84
N GLU A 199 -0.45 4.70 9.06
CA GLU A 199 0.02 5.92 9.70
C GLU A 199 1.42 5.70 10.26
N GLU A 200 2.19 6.78 10.28
CA GLU A 200 3.51 6.83 10.90
C GLU A 200 3.57 7.96 11.91
N TRP A 201 4.20 7.69 13.05
CA TRP A 201 4.66 8.71 13.97
C TRP A 201 6.17 8.63 14.12
N HIS A 202 6.81 9.76 13.86
CA HIS A 202 8.25 9.91 13.87
C HIS A 202 8.62 11.22 14.56
N HIS A 203 9.21 11.11 15.76
CA HIS A 203 9.42 12.24 16.66
C HIS A 203 8.09 12.99 16.94
N GLU A 204 8.05 14.29 16.65
CA GLU A 204 6.88 15.15 16.83
C GLU A 204 5.98 15.19 15.57
N GLN A 205 6.33 14.43 14.52
CA GLN A 205 5.59 14.40 13.26
C GLN A 205 4.65 13.19 13.21
N HIS A 206 3.43 13.44 12.73
CA HIS A 206 2.44 12.41 12.39
C HIS A 206 2.18 12.48 10.89
N MET A 207 2.35 11.35 10.21
CA MET A 207 2.04 11.18 8.80
C MET A 207 0.76 10.34 8.67
N PRO A 208 -0.40 10.97 8.42
CA PRO A 208 -1.66 10.25 8.30
C PRO A 208 -1.75 9.46 7.01
N ILE A 209 -2.64 8.47 6.98
CA ILE A 209 -3.06 7.80 5.74
C ILE A 209 -3.69 8.85 4.81
N LYS A 210 -3.26 8.86 3.56
CA LYS A 210 -3.74 9.81 2.54
C LYS A 210 -4.87 9.23 1.71
N ASP A 211 -4.89 7.92 1.53
CA ASP A 211 -5.90 7.16 0.79
C ASP A 211 -6.12 5.79 1.46
N ASP A 212 -7.22 5.60 2.19
CA ASP A 212 -7.51 4.35 2.89
C ASP A 212 -8.10 3.25 2.00
N THR A 213 -8.19 3.52 0.69
CA THR A 213 -8.81 2.63 -0.30
C THR A 213 -7.79 1.88 -1.16
N ARG A 214 -6.52 2.32 -1.17
CA ARG A 214 -5.45 1.70 -1.95
C ARG A 214 -4.81 0.54 -1.22
N TYR A 215 -4.92 -0.63 -1.82
CA TYR A 215 -4.24 -1.86 -1.40
C TYR A 215 -3.36 -2.36 -2.54
N GLN A 216 -2.36 -3.18 -2.22
CA GLN A 216 -1.64 -3.92 -3.25
C GLN A 216 -1.54 -5.41 -2.90
N LEU A 217 -1.67 -6.26 -3.91
CA LEU A 217 -1.40 -7.69 -3.81
C LEU A 217 -0.08 -8.01 -4.53
N VAL A 218 0.83 -8.64 -3.81
CA VAL A 218 2.18 -8.94 -4.29
C VAL A 218 2.28 -10.41 -4.60
N TYR A 219 2.72 -10.76 -5.80
CA TYR A 219 2.81 -12.12 -6.31
C TYR A 219 4.27 -12.50 -6.54
N ALA A 220 4.64 -13.70 -6.11
CA ALA A 220 5.91 -14.29 -6.52
C ALA A 220 5.87 -14.64 -8.01
N SER A 221 7.00 -14.46 -8.68
CA SER A 221 7.23 -14.89 -10.05
C SER A 221 8.58 -15.58 -10.15
N LYS A 222 8.88 -16.16 -11.32
CA LYS A 222 10.23 -16.69 -11.57
C LYS A 222 11.23 -15.52 -11.52
N GLU A 223 12.24 -15.68 -10.66
CA GLU A 223 13.31 -14.71 -10.52
C GLU A 223 14.10 -14.54 -11.81
N VAL A 224 14.41 -13.28 -12.14
CA VAL A 224 15.27 -12.88 -13.26
C VAL A 224 16.41 -12.08 -12.68
N GLU A 225 17.63 -12.54 -12.90
CA GLU A 225 18.84 -11.81 -12.48
C GLU A 225 18.97 -10.51 -13.26
N ILE A 226 19.31 -9.45 -12.53
CA ILE A 226 19.51 -8.11 -13.04
C ILE A 226 20.84 -7.62 -12.46
N SER A 227 21.61 -6.89 -13.25
CA SER A 227 22.80 -6.20 -12.76
C SER A 227 22.67 -4.72 -13.13
N ASP A 228 22.12 -3.94 -12.22
CA ASP A 228 21.88 -2.51 -12.43
C ASP A 228 22.16 -1.70 -11.16
N GLN A 229 22.30 -0.39 -11.31
CA GLN A 229 22.41 0.54 -10.19
C GLN A 229 21.36 1.63 -10.30
N THR A 230 20.76 1.99 -9.18
CA THR A 230 19.83 3.11 -9.12
C THR A 230 20.05 3.95 -7.87
N SER A 231 19.67 5.22 -7.94
CA SER A 231 19.70 6.12 -6.80
C SER A 231 18.29 6.64 -6.55
N VAL A 232 17.90 6.62 -5.28
CA VAL A 232 16.55 6.95 -4.85
C VAL A 232 16.62 7.70 -3.54
N ILE A 233 15.70 8.63 -3.33
CA ILE A 233 15.56 9.36 -2.07
C ILE A 233 14.19 9.09 -1.48
N ASP A 234 14.14 8.77 -0.20
CA ASP A 234 12.92 8.69 0.59
C ASP A 234 13.08 9.51 1.89
N GLN A 235 12.19 9.29 2.85
CA GLN A 235 12.23 10.01 4.12
C GLN A 235 13.46 9.70 4.99
N PHE A 236 14.18 8.61 4.73
CA PHE A 236 15.42 8.25 5.44
C PHE A 236 16.67 8.78 4.71
N GLY A 237 16.49 9.41 3.55
CA GLY A 237 17.55 10.10 2.82
C GLY A 237 17.95 9.40 1.52
N LEU A 238 19.18 9.68 1.09
CA LEU A 238 19.72 9.20 -0.18
C LEU A 238 20.15 7.74 -0.09
N ASN A 239 19.58 6.91 -0.96
CA ASN A 239 19.87 5.49 -1.11
C ASN A 239 20.51 5.23 -2.48
N LYS A 240 21.74 4.70 -2.49
CA LYS A 240 22.37 4.12 -3.68
C LYS A 240 22.17 2.61 -3.62
N LEU A 241 21.55 2.05 -4.66
CA LEU A 241 21.09 0.67 -4.69
C LEU A 241 21.76 -0.09 -5.82
N THR A 242 22.24 -1.29 -5.50
CA THR A 242 22.54 -2.33 -6.48
C THR A 242 21.32 -3.22 -6.63
N VAL A 243 20.78 -3.31 -7.85
CA VAL A 243 19.65 -4.19 -8.18
C VAL A 243 20.21 -5.55 -8.58
N SER A 244 19.76 -6.61 -7.93
CA SER A 244 20.25 -7.97 -8.14
C SER A 244 19.27 -8.88 -8.88
N SER A 245 17.96 -8.71 -8.66
CA SER A 245 16.96 -9.55 -9.31
C SER A 245 15.56 -8.96 -9.28
N ALA A 246 14.73 -9.38 -10.24
CA ALA A 246 13.29 -9.15 -10.25
C ALA A 246 12.57 -10.46 -9.96
N GLY A 247 11.95 -10.55 -8.79
CA GLY A 247 11.27 -11.76 -8.30
C GLY A 247 9.77 -11.59 -8.14
N TRP A 248 9.27 -10.38 -7.87
CA TRP A 248 7.85 -10.17 -7.57
C TRP A 248 7.20 -9.11 -8.44
N VAL A 249 5.87 -9.22 -8.57
CA VAL A 249 5.02 -8.22 -9.22
C VAL A 249 3.90 -7.86 -8.26
N SER A 250 3.65 -6.58 -8.08
CA SER A 250 2.56 -6.05 -7.26
C SER A 250 1.47 -5.49 -8.16
N PHE A 251 0.21 -5.67 -7.77
CA PHE A 251 -0.94 -5.08 -8.45
C PHE A 251 -1.77 -4.29 -7.45
N GLU A 252 -2.25 -3.13 -7.87
CA GLU A 252 -3.28 -2.42 -7.13
C GLU A 252 -4.53 -3.29 -6.98
N ALA A 253 -5.12 -3.28 -5.79
CA ALA A 253 -6.23 -4.13 -5.43
C ALA A 253 -7.32 -3.33 -4.72
N ALA A 254 -8.57 -3.70 -4.97
CA ALA A 254 -9.73 -3.13 -4.31
C ALA A 254 -10.30 -4.13 -3.30
N LEU A 255 -10.52 -3.69 -2.06
CA LEU A 255 -11.20 -4.47 -1.04
C LEU A 255 -12.67 -4.71 -1.45
N THR A 256 -13.19 -5.89 -1.16
CA THR A 256 -14.61 -6.25 -1.39
C THR A 256 -15.25 -6.73 -0.09
N GLU A 257 -16.58 -6.61 -0.01
CA GLU A 257 -17.38 -7.05 1.14
C GLU A 257 -17.32 -8.56 1.35
#